data_AF-A0A8H7IWZ7-F1
#
_entry.id   AF-A0A8H7IWZ7-F1
#
_cell.length_a   1.000
_cell.length_b   1.000
_cell.length_c   1.000
_cell.angle_alpha   90.00
_cell.angle_beta   90.00
_cell.angle_gamma   90.00
#
_symmetry.space_group_name_H-M   'P 1'
#
loop_
_entity.id
_entity.type
_entity.pdbx_description
1 polymer ?
#
loop_
_entity_poly.entity_id
_entity_poly.type
_entity_poly.pdbx_seq_one_letter_code
_entity_poly.pdbx_strand_id
1 'polypeptide(L)'
;MADKLRDARELAFLHARCVGTGSADTGKHEFASNVARDTLNSFIGNPSLLQYAAIGLGQTREQTRVQLLERMVRPAGPPPEDEGVGSGQMMEKLERKRLKEEAVRLKLAASKEKRAKEAAVWAKK
;
A
#
# COMPACT_ATOMS: atom_id res chain seq x y z
N MET A 1 -27.37 -22.81 10.01
CA MET A 1 -26.18 -22.52 10.85
C MET A 1 -25.06 -23.52 10.59
N ALA A 2 -25.36 -24.82 10.48
CA ALA A 2 -24.36 -25.86 10.20
C ALA A 2 -23.61 -25.66 8.86
N ASP A 3 -24.31 -25.26 7.80
CA ASP A 3 -23.68 -25.09 6.48
C ASP A 3 -22.66 -23.95 6.46
N LYS A 4 -22.95 -22.81 7.11
CA LYS A 4 -22.00 -21.69 7.22
C LYS A 4 -20.69 -22.08 7.93
N LEU A 5 -20.77 -22.95 8.92
CA LEU A 5 -19.59 -23.45 9.64
C LEU A 5 -18.80 -24.46 8.79
N ARG A 6 -19.50 -25.26 7.99
CA ARG A 6 -18.88 -26.15 7.01
C ARG A 6 -18.14 -25.34 5.94
N ASP A 7 -18.78 -24.33 5.36
CA ASP A 7 -18.20 -23.45 4.34
C ASP A 7 -16.94 -22.75 4.86
N ALA A 8 -16.98 -22.21 6.10
CA ALA A 8 -15.83 -21.58 6.73
C ALA A 8 -14.65 -22.55 6.91
N ARG A 9 -14.93 -23.81 7.28
CA ARG A 9 -13.91 -24.85 7.41
C ARG A 9 -13.31 -25.25 6.06
N GLU A 10 -14.16 -25.41 5.05
CA GLU A 10 -13.72 -25.74 3.68
C GLU A 10 -12.86 -24.61 3.09
N LEU A 11 -13.26 -23.35 3.31
CA LEU A 11 -12.49 -22.17 2.89
C LEU A 11 -11.13 -22.11 3.60
N ALA A 12 -11.07 -22.32 4.92
CA ALA A 12 -9.81 -22.36 5.66
C ALA A 12 -8.87 -23.49 5.15
N PHE A 13 -9.43 -24.63 4.79
CA PHE A 13 -8.68 -25.73 4.17
C PHE A 13 -8.12 -25.34 2.79
N LEU A 14 -8.91 -24.68 1.96
CA LEU A 14 -8.46 -24.20 0.64
C LEU A 14 -7.37 -23.13 0.77
N HIS A 15 -7.50 -22.20 1.71
CA HIS A 15 -6.47 -21.18 1.98
C HIS A 15 -5.13 -21.79 2.42
N ALA A 16 -5.15 -22.89 3.18
CA ALA A 16 -3.93 -23.57 3.62
C ALA A 16 -3.23 -24.32 2.48
N ARG A 17 -3.98 -24.84 1.50
CA ARG A 17 -3.43 -25.68 0.42
C ARG A 17 -3.10 -24.87 -0.84
N CYS A 18 -3.98 -23.97 -1.22
CA CYS A 18 -3.91 -23.21 -2.46
C CYS A 18 -3.60 -21.75 -2.11
N VAL A 19 -2.30 -21.41 -2.15
CA VAL A 19 -1.84 -20.04 -1.94
C VAL A 19 -2.45 -19.14 -3.02
N GLY A 20 -3.00 -17.99 -2.61
CA GLY A 20 -3.68 -17.05 -3.51
C GLY A 20 -5.18 -17.24 -3.63
N THR A 21 -5.78 -18.20 -2.91
CA THR A 21 -7.24 -18.31 -2.79
C THR A 21 -7.80 -17.05 -2.13
N GLY A 22 -8.73 -16.36 -2.82
CA GLY A 22 -9.35 -15.14 -2.34
C GLY A 22 -10.62 -15.40 -1.52
N SER A 23 -10.93 -14.46 -0.64
CA SER A 23 -12.22 -14.31 0.04
C SER A 23 -12.93 -13.00 -0.37
N ALA A 24 -14.16 -12.79 0.08
CA ALA A 24 -14.90 -11.55 -0.17
C ALA A 24 -14.17 -10.30 0.37
N ASP A 25 -13.29 -10.49 1.36
CA ASP A 25 -12.52 -9.42 2.00
C ASP A 25 -11.12 -9.24 1.37
N THR A 26 -10.84 -9.87 0.23
CA THR A 26 -9.53 -9.75 -0.45
C THR A 26 -9.34 -8.33 -0.96
N GLY A 27 -8.31 -7.65 -0.46
CA GLY A 27 -7.94 -6.31 -0.88
C GLY A 27 -7.41 -6.24 -2.32
N LYS A 28 -7.43 -5.04 -2.91
CA LYS A 28 -6.90 -4.85 -4.27
C LYS A 28 -5.40 -5.15 -4.32
N HIS A 29 -4.67 -4.78 -3.27
CA HIS A 29 -3.23 -5.03 -3.20
C HIS A 29 -2.91 -6.51 -3.10
N GLU A 30 -3.64 -7.24 -2.25
CA GLU A 30 -3.48 -8.68 -2.08
C GLU A 30 -3.71 -9.43 -3.40
N PHE A 31 -4.83 -9.16 -4.07
CA PHE A 31 -5.14 -9.77 -5.35
C PHE A 31 -4.09 -9.46 -6.42
N ALA A 32 -3.72 -8.19 -6.58
CA ALA A 32 -2.70 -7.78 -7.55
C ALA A 32 -1.34 -8.43 -7.27
N SER A 33 -0.97 -8.55 -5.99
CA SER A 33 0.27 -9.22 -5.60
C SER A 33 0.26 -10.71 -5.91
N ASN A 34 -0.87 -11.40 -5.75
CA ASN A 34 -1.00 -12.82 -6.08
C ASN A 34 -0.91 -13.04 -7.60
N VAL A 35 -1.65 -12.27 -8.39
CA VAL A 35 -1.60 -12.32 -9.87
C VAL A 35 -0.18 -12.05 -10.38
N ALA A 36 0.52 -11.08 -9.80
CA ALA A 36 1.89 -10.78 -10.22
C ALA A 36 2.88 -11.90 -9.84
N ARG A 37 2.69 -12.61 -8.73
CA ARG A 37 3.51 -13.80 -8.42
C ARG A 37 3.23 -14.94 -9.39
N ASP A 38 1.97 -15.17 -9.76
CA ASP A 38 1.58 -16.24 -10.68
C ASP A 38 2.12 -16.02 -12.09
N THR A 39 2.11 -14.77 -12.55
CA THR A 39 2.73 -14.40 -13.83
C THR A 39 4.24 -14.64 -13.80
N LEU A 40 4.95 -14.14 -12.79
CA LEU A 40 6.41 -14.37 -12.63
C LEU A 40 6.75 -15.86 -12.55
N ASN A 41 5.96 -16.65 -11.80
CA ASN A 41 6.15 -18.10 -11.71
C ASN A 41 5.96 -18.78 -13.08
N SER A 42 5.00 -18.32 -13.89
CA SER A 42 4.79 -18.82 -15.25
C SER A 42 6.00 -18.56 -16.17
N PHE A 43 6.63 -17.39 -16.05
CA PHE A 43 7.89 -17.09 -16.76
C PHE A 43 9.03 -18.02 -16.34
N ILE A 44 9.16 -18.32 -15.04
CA ILE A 44 10.23 -19.18 -14.50
C ILE A 44 10.00 -20.66 -14.83
N GLY A 45 8.75 -21.12 -14.76
CA GLY A 45 8.36 -22.52 -14.94
C GLY A 45 8.36 -22.97 -16.41
N ASN A 46 8.18 -22.04 -17.36
CA ASN A 46 8.19 -22.35 -18.79
C ASN A 46 9.52 -21.98 -19.46
N PRO A 47 10.33 -22.96 -19.92
CA PRO A 47 11.63 -22.70 -20.53
C PRO A 47 11.59 -21.80 -21.76
N SER A 48 10.53 -21.88 -22.59
CA SER A 48 10.41 -21.06 -23.80
C SER A 48 10.12 -19.60 -23.47
N LEU A 49 9.29 -19.37 -22.46
CA LEU A 49 8.93 -18.03 -22.01
C LEU A 49 10.10 -17.36 -21.27
N LEU A 50 10.84 -18.13 -20.46
CA LEU A 50 12.08 -17.66 -19.85
C LEU A 50 13.12 -17.25 -20.91
N GLN A 51 13.27 -18.06 -21.96
CA GLN A 51 14.19 -17.77 -23.06
C GLN A 51 13.77 -16.50 -23.80
N TYR A 52 12.47 -16.34 -24.07
CA TYR A 52 11.94 -15.13 -24.70
C TYR A 52 12.26 -13.87 -23.88
N ALA A 53 12.04 -13.92 -22.56
CA ALA A 53 12.36 -12.83 -21.66
C ALA A 53 13.88 -12.54 -21.61
N ALA A 54 14.72 -13.58 -21.57
CA ALA A 54 16.17 -13.44 -21.53
C ALA A 54 16.73 -12.78 -22.81
N ILE A 55 16.21 -13.17 -23.98
CA ILE A 55 16.56 -12.54 -25.26
C ILE A 55 16.14 -11.08 -25.28
N GLY A 56 14.91 -10.76 -24.83
CA GLY A 56 14.41 -9.39 -24.79
C GLY A 56 15.20 -8.46 -23.86
N LEU A 57 15.77 -9.01 -22.78
CA LEU A 57 16.59 -8.27 -21.82
C LEU A 57 18.09 -8.29 -22.16
N GLY A 58 18.52 -9.09 -23.14
CA GLY A 58 19.93 -9.26 -23.49
C GLY A 58 20.77 -9.89 -22.37
N GLN A 59 20.16 -10.76 -21.55
CA GLN A 59 20.80 -11.38 -20.39
C GLN A 59 20.84 -12.90 -20.51
N THR A 60 21.63 -13.55 -19.66
CA THR A 60 21.59 -15.02 -19.55
C THR A 60 20.25 -15.47 -18.93
N ARG A 61 19.87 -16.72 -19.21
CA ARG A 61 18.60 -17.31 -18.71
C ARG A 61 18.59 -17.34 -17.19
N GLU A 62 19.74 -17.65 -16.60
CA GLU A 62 19.95 -17.79 -15.16
C GLU A 62 19.86 -16.43 -14.47
N GLN A 63 20.51 -15.39 -15.02
CA GLN A 63 20.38 -14.03 -14.49
C GLN A 63 18.94 -13.53 -14.55
N THR A 64 18.25 -13.77 -15.67
CA THR A 64 16.85 -13.41 -15.83
C THR A 64 15.98 -14.15 -14.81
N ARG A 65 16.23 -15.44 -14.58
CA ARG A 65 15.53 -16.25 -13.58
C ARG A 65 15.71 -15.71 -12.17
N VAL A 66 16.94 -15.35 -11.79
CA VAL A 66 17.22 -14.75 -10.47
C VAL A 66 16.47 -13.43 -10.30
N GLN A 67 16.53 -12.55 -11.31
CA GLN A 67 15.80 -11.28 -11.25
C GLN A 67 14.28 -11.46 -11.13
N LEU A 68 13.70 -12.43 -11.84
CA LEU A 68 12.28 -12.74 -11.72
C LEU A 68 11.93 -13.25 -10.32
N LEU A 69 12.79 -14.11 -9.72
CA LEU A 69 12.61 -14.59 -8.35
C LEU A 69 12.71 -13.46 -7.32
N GLU A 70 13.67 -12.56 -7.44
CA GLU A 70 13.82 -11.38 -6.56
C GLU A 70 12.59 -10.47 -6.60
N ARG A 71 11.97 -10.33 -7.78
CA ARG A 71 10.73 -9.56 -7.96
C ARG A 71 9.51 -10.18 -7.28
N MET A 72 9.54 -11.46 -6.90
CA MET A 72 8.40 -12.14 -6.26
C MET A 72 8.14 -11.70 -4.81
N VAL A 73 9.13 -11.07 -4.14
CA VAL A 73 9.01 -10.65 -2.74
C VAL A 73 7.91 -9.61 -2.57
N ARG A 74 7.94 -8.55 -3.40
CA ARG A 74 6.96 -7.46 -3.40
C ARG A 74 6.67 -6.97 -4.83
N PRO A 75 5.93 -7.77 -5.63
CA PRO A 75 5.73 -7.44 -7.03
C PRO A 75 4.81 -6.23 -7.25
N ALA A 76 3.84 -6.02 -6.35
CA ALA A 76 2.92 -4.88 -6.39
C ALA A 76 3.36 -3.68 -5.53
N GLY A 77 4.61 -3.68 -5.05
CA GLY A 77 5.12 -2.65 -4.14
C GLY A 77 4.61 -2.79 -2.70
N PRO A 78 4.90 -1.79 -1.83
CA PRO A 78 4.44 -1.80 -0.45
C PRO A 78 2.89 -1.74 -0.39
N PRO A 79 2.27 -2.42 0.59
CA PRO A 79 0.83 -2.39 0.75
C PRO A 79 0.34 -0.95 1.02
N PRO A 80 -0.84 -0.57 0.50
CA PRO A 80 -1.44 0.71 0.80
C PRO A 80 -1.72 0.83 2.30
N GLU A 81 -1.61 2.05 2.83
CA GLU A 81 -1.78 2.34 4.27
C GLU A 81 -3.16 1.91 4.82
N ASP A 82 -4.14 1.79 3.91
CA ASP A 82 -5.55 1.53 4.21
C ASP A 82 -5.89 0.03 4.39
N GLU A 83 -5.07 -0.91 3.92
CA GLU A 83 -5.41 -2.36 3.88
C GLU A 83 -4.70 -3.21 4.97
N GLY A 84 -4.41 -2.65 6.15
CA GLY A 84 -4.30 -3.48 7.37
C GLY A 84 -3.02 -3.45 8.21
N VAL A 85 -2.07 -2.53 7.97
CA VAL A 85 -0.95 -2.30 8.93
C VAL A 85 -0.67 -0.81 9.16
N GLY A 86 -1.43 0.10 8.54
CA GLY A 86 -1.14 1.54 8.49
C GLY A 86 -2.04 2.45 9.32
N SER A 87 -2.99 1.92 10.10
CA SER A 87 -3.94 2.76 10.86
C SER A 87 -3.25 3.78 11.79
N GLY A 88 -2.10 3.42 12.36
CA GLY A 88 -1.29 4.35 13.16
C GLY A 88 -0.66 5.49 12.35
N GLN A 89 -0.18 5.21 11.13
CA GLN A 89 0.50 6.22 10.31
C GLN A 89 -0.47 7.22 9.69
N MET A 90 -1.68 6.77 9.35
CA MET A 90 -2.72 7.66 8.82
C MET A 90 -3.23 8.64 9.88
N MET A 91 -3.45 8.14 11.10
CA MET A 91 -3.82 8.96 12.26
C MET A 91 -2.71 9.98 12.58
N GLU A 92 -1.45 9.55 12.57
CA GLU A 92 -0.33 10.47 12.79
C GLU A 92 -0.24 11.56 11.70
N LYS A 93 -0.49 11.21 10.42
CA LYS A 93 -0.54 12.19 9.33
C LYS A 93 -1.72 13.16 9.45
N LEU A 94 -2.88 12.67 9.88
CA LEU A 94 -4.08 13.48 10.12
C LEU A 94 -3.88 14.43 11.31
N GLU A 95 -3.31 13.94 12.41
CA GLU A 95 -2.96 14.74 13.58
C GLU A 95 -1.92 15.81 13.23
N ARG A 96 -0.87 15.47 12.47
CA ARG A 96 0.11 16.43 11.96
C ARG A 96 -0.52 17.50 11.06
N LYS A 97 -1.54 17.14 10.25
CA LYS A 97 -2.30 18.13 9.45
C LYS A 97 -3.13 19.05 10.33
N ARG A 98 -3.87 18.51 11.30
CA ARG A 98 -4.66 19.29 12.26
C ARG A 98 -3.80 20.27 13.05
N LEU A 99 -2.67 19.81 13.57
CA LEU A 99 -1.71 20.67 14.30
C LEU A 99 -1.15 21.79 13.43
N LYS A 100 -0.88 21.52 12.13
CA LYS A 100 -0.45 22.55 11.18
C LYS A 100 -1.56 23.57 10.93
N GLU A 101 -2.80 23.15 10.78
CA GLU A 101 -3.95 24.03 10.58
C GLU A 101 -4.23 24.91 11.81
N GLU A 102 -4.14 24.36 13.01
CA GLU A 102 -4.27 25.09 14.27
C GLU A 102 -3.15 26.12 14.45
N ALA A 103 -1.90 25.74 14.15
CA ALA A 103 -0.77 26.66 14.19
C ALA A 103 -0.92 27.84 13.21
N VAL A 104 -1.46 27.59 12.01
CA VAL A 104 -1.76 28.65 11.04
C VAL A 104 -2.85 29.58 11.57
N ARG A 105 -3.90 29.04 12.18
CA ARG A 105 -4.98 29.84 12.80
C ARG A 105 -4.46 30.73 13.93
N LEU A 106 -3.62 30.19 14.81
CA LEU A 106 -3.01 30.94 15.91
C LEU A 106 -2.09 32.06 15.40
N LYS A 107 -1.28 31.79 14.36
CA LYS A 107 -0.46 32.82 13.70
C LYS A 107 -1.31 33.95 13.12
N LEU A 108 -2.44 33.62 12.50
CA LEU A 108 -3.35 34.62 11.94
C LEU A 108 -4.04 35.44 13.05
N ALA A 109 -4.44 34.81 14.14
CA ALA A 109 -5.01 35.49 15.31
C ALA A 109 -4.01 36.45 15.96
N ALA A 110 -2.77 36.01 16.19
CA ALA A 110 -1.70 36.87 16.71
C ALA A 110 -1.37 38.05 15.78
N SER A 111 -1.43 37.83 14.46
CA SER A 111 -1.27 38.90 13.46
C SER A 111 -2.42 39.91 13.53
N LYS A 112 -3.68 39.44 13.65
CA LYS A 112 -4.84 40.31 13.84
C LYS A 112 -4.75 41.12 15.14
N GLU A 113 -4.32 40.50 16.24
CA GLU A 113 -4.13 41.20 17.52
C GLU A 113 -3.03 42.26 17.44
N LYS A 114 -1.91 41.99 16.77
CA LYS A 114 -0.86 42.99 16.54
C LYS A 114 -1.39 44.18 15.75
N ARG A 115 -2.11 43.92 14.64
CA ARG A 115 -2.73 44.98 13.82
C ARG A 115 -3.77 45.77 14.60
N ALA A 116 -4.55 45.12 15.47
CA ALA A 116 -5.52 45.79 16.34
C ALA A 116 -4.83 46.69 17.39
N LYS A 117 -3.71 46.23 17.99
CA LYS A 117 -2.91 47.03 18.92
C LYS A 117 -2.26 48.24 18.23
N GLU A 118 -1.70 48.05 17.03
CA GLU A 118 -1.15 49.14 16.22
C GLU A 118 -2.22 50.18 15.84
N ALA A 119 -3.41 49.71 15.45
CA ALA A 119 -4.55 50.59 15.16
C ALA A 119 -5.02 51.36 16.41
N ALA A 120 -5.05 50.71 17.58
CA ALA A 120 -5.42 51.36 18.85
C ALA A 120 -4.37 52.39 19.31
N VAL A 121 -3.09 52.19 19.00
CA VAL A 121 -2.03 53.18 19.24
C VAL A 121 -2.20 54.40 18.32
N TRP A 122 -2.51 54.17 17.04
CA TRP A 122 -2.78 55.27 16.10
C TRP A 122 -4.04 56.06 16.46
N ALA A 123 -5.10 55.40 16.96
CA ALA A 123 -6.34 56.05 17.37
C ALA A 123 -6.23 56.92 18.64
N LYS A 124 -5.13 56.82 19.40
CA LYS A 124 -4.86 57.63 20.61
C LYS A 124 -3.93 58.82 20.36
N LYS A 125 -3.44 59.00 19.12
CA LYS A 125 -2.58 60.10 18.71
C LYS A 125 -3.40 61.17 18.01
#